data_AF-A0AA97E1J2-F1
#
_entry.id   AF-A0AA97E1J2-F1
#
_cell.length_a   1.000
_cell.length_b   1.000
_cell.length_c   1.000
_cell.angle_alpha   90.00
_cell.angle_beta   90.00
_cell.angle_gamma   90.00
#
_symmetry.space_group_name_H-M   'P 1'
#
loop_
_entity.id
_entity.type
_entity.pdbx_description
1 polymer ?
#
loop_
_entity_poly.entity_id
_entity_poly.type
_entity_poly.pdbx_seq_one_letter_code
_entity_poly.pdbx_strand_id
1 'polypeptide(L)'
;MAAIFLRVQTRWDSPFVLNSNGRYEWTGNEGQKFAQISESVKIPVTDSGKKLFQDIWTNRSFSSDLITGDVSLSTKVQNQDDFDQFMKDHYDPEKPGSNRYFLTTSPILEEGESVDLNDYLYIGSNDREDQQRRRTFDGTPGTYSIVNSDGETVSSGSYTAGKPITFGGMLFLLQGQPGAAVDISLDQPKRDNVLNEINDALDVLNNELSTSEEREQAFFDATTSINNAQRMVGEGRSNVGARLNILQDREDFSSANQLSNATAQDRIGGLDIAEAATELSMKESALIASQKVFSRISNLSLFNQM
;
A
#
# COMPACT_ATOMS: atom_id res chain seq x y z
N MET A 1 -7.90 -23.08 12.07
CA MET A 1 -8.10 -21.62 11.96
C MET A 1 -8.04 -21.11 10.50
N ALA A 2 -8.22 -21.97 9.48
CA ALA A 2 -7.92 -21.66 8.07
C ALA A 2 -9.13 -21.81 7.10
N ALA A 3 -10.37 -21.77 7.58
CA ALA A 3 -11.53 -22.24 6.81
C ALA A 3 -12.70 -21.25 6.74
N ILE A 4 -12.46 -19.94 6.66
CA ILE A 4 -13.54 -18.93 6.61
C ILE A 4 -13.73 -18.31 5.20
N PHE A 5 -12.83 -18.56 4.24
CA PHE A 5 -12.93 -17.94 2.90
C PHE A 5 -13.61 -18.78 1.81
N LEU A 6 -14.10 -20.00 2.12
CA LEU A 6 -14.65 -20.90 1.11
C LEU A 6 -16.10 -21.30 1.43
N ARG A 7 -17.05 -20.85 0.60
CA ARG A 7 -18.20 -21.67 0.20
C ARG A 7 -18.98 -20.99 -0.93
N VAL A 8 -18.42 -21.01 -2.14
CA VAL A 8 -18.95 -21.73 -3.33
C VAL A 8 -17.87 -21.56 -4.39
N GLN A 9 -16.90 -22.46 -4.34
CA GLN A 9 -16.26 -23.01 -5.52
C GLN A 9 -15.95 -24.46 -5.14
N THR A 10 -16.49 -25.38 -5.92
CA THR A 10 -16.30 -26.82 -5.77
C THR A 10 -14.82 -27.16 -5.98
N ARG A 11 -14.27 -28.01 -5.08
CA ARG A 11 -12.92 -28.62 -5.05
C ARG A 11 -11.74 -27.75 -4.54
N TRP A 12 -11.31 -28.09 -3.33
CA TRP A 12 -9.96 -28.27 -2.76
C TRP A 12 -8.68 -27.83 -3.49
N ASP A 13 -8.68 -26.79 -4.34
CA ASP A 13 -7.44 -26.26 -4.88
C ASP A 13 -6.90 -25.14 -3.97
N SER A 14 -5.62 -25.22 -3.61
CA SER A 14 -4.93 -24.18 -2.85
C SER A 14 -4.99 -22.87 -3.66
N PRO A 15 -5.42 -21.74 -3.06
CA PRO A 15 -5.54 -20.49 -3.80
C PRO A 15 -4.19 -19.90 -4.23
N PHE A 16 -3.09 -20.39 -3.63
CA PHE A 16 -1.73 -20.15 -4.09
C PHE A 16 -1.15 -21.45 -4.64
N VAL A 17 -0.67 -21.41 -5.88
CA VAL A 17 -0.04 -22.55 -6.57
C VAL A 17 1.34 -22.13 -7.09
N LEU A 18 2.28 -23.08 -7.14
CA LEU A 18 3.59 -22.87 -7.72
C LEU A 18 3.51 -23.10 -9.23
N ASN A 19 3.84 -22.11 -10.04
CA ASN A 19 3.85 -22.23 -11.49
C ASN A 19 5.13 -22.90 -12.02
N SER A 20 5.20 -23.15 -13.33
CA SER A 20 6.35 -23.80 -13.98
C SER A 20 7.67 -23.04 -13.85
N ASN A 21 7.60 -21.74 -13.52
CA ASN A 21 8.76 -20.87 -13.36
C ASN A 21 9.21 -20.79 -11.89
N GLY A 22 8.64 -21.62 -11.00
CA GLY A 22 8.99 -21.63 -9.58
C GLY A 22 8.45 -20.43 -8.79
N ARG A 23 7.49 -19.67 -9.35
CA ARG A 23 6.83 -18.56 -8.63
C ARG A 23 5.44 -18.97 -8.18
N TYR A 24 5.06 -18.51 -6.99
CA TYR A 24 3.70 -18.62 -6.49
C TYR A 24 2.77 -17.65 -7.22
N GLU A 25 1.59 -18.13 -7.58
CA GLU A 25 0.54 -17.35 -8.22
C GLU A 25 -0.81 -17.57 -7.54
N TRP A 26 -1.64 -16.53 -7.56
CA TRP A 26 -3.01 -16.57 -7.07
C TRP A 26 -3.96 -17.15 -8.12
N THR A 27 -4.64 -18.24 -7.79
CA THR A 27 -5.67 -18.89 -8.63
C THR A 27 -7.05 -18.90 -7.98
N GLY A 28 -7.17 -18.31 -6.79
CA GLY A 28 -8.44 -18.19 -6.08
C GLY A 28 -9.41 -17.19 -6.72
N ASN A 29 -10.63 -17.13 -6.21
CA ASN A 29 -11.61 -16.15 -6.67
C ASN A 29 -11.37 -14.77 -6.06
N GLU A 30 -11.60 -13.72 -6.86
CA GLU A 30 -11.54 -12.33 -6.39
C GLU A 30 -12.91 -11.78 -5.97
N GLY A 31 -13.98 -12.53 -6.29
CA GLY A 31 -15.36 -12.13 -6.01
C GLY A 31 -15.68 -12.12 -4.51
N GLN A 32 -16.23 -11.01 -4.05
CA GLN A 32 -16.81 -10.93 -2.71
C GLN A 32 -18.26 -11.38 -2.74
N LYS A 33 -18.64 -12.21 -1.77
CA LYS A 33 -20.04 -12.58 -1.54
C LYS A 33 -20.62 -11.71 -0.46
N PHE A 34 -21.89 -11.37 -0.60
CA PHE A 34 -22.61 -10.54 0.35
C PHE A 34 -23.71 -11.34 1.02
N ALA A 35 -23.80 -11.26 2.34
CA ALA A 35 -24.97 -11.69 3.10
C ALA A 35 -25.87 -10.47 3.35
N GLN A 36 -27.16 -10.63 3.08
CA GLN A 36 -28.16 -9.64 3.47
C GLN A 36 -28.55 -9.89 4.93
N ILE A 37 -28.41 -8.88 5.78
CA ILE A 37 -28.63 -8.99 7.23
C ILE A 37 -29.79 -8.10 7.72
N SER A 38 -30.32 -7.27 6.84
CA SER A 38 -31.60 -6.56 7.02
C SER A 38 -32.16 -6.18 5.65
N GLU A 39 -33.36 -5.60 5.61
CA GLU A 39 -33.99 -5.13 4.37
C GLU A 39 -33.06 -4.21 3.55
N SER A 40 -32.26 -3.38 4.24
CA SER A 40 -31.39 -2.37 3.60
C SER A 40 -29.89 -2.57 3.81
N VAL A 41 -29.43 -3.62 4.51
CA VAL A 41 -27.99 -3.83 4.79
C VAL A 41 -27.49 -5.16 4.26
N LYS A 42 -26.40 -5.09 3.48
CA LYS A 42 -25.61 -6.22 3.01
C LYS A 42 -24.17 -6.08 3.51
N ILE A 43 -23.58 -7.19 3.95
CA ILE A 43 -22.19 -7.23 4.41
C ILE A 43 -21.41 -8.29 3.61
N PRO A 44 -20.19 -7.99 3.16
CA PRO A 44 -19.32 -8.99 2.54
C PRO A 44 -18.92 -10.07 3.55
N VAL A 45 -19.10 -11.34 3.18
CA VAL A 45 -18.79 -12.52 4.02
C VAL A 45 -17.39 -13.07 3.80
N THR A 46 -16.71 -12.64 2.74
CA THR A 46 -15.35 -13.06 2.39
C THR A 46 -14.56 -11.88 1.85
N ASP A 47 -13.23 -11.98 1.96
CA ASP A 47 -12.27 -11.10 1.30
C ASP A 47 -11.48 -11.89 0.25
N SER A 48 -11.07 -11.22 -0.81
CA SER A 48 -10.14 -11.79 -1.79
C SER A 48 -8.76 -11.93 -1.15
N GLY A 49 -8.23 -13.16 -1.12
CA GLY A 49 -6.87 -13.40 -0.64
C GLY A 49 -5.80 -12.77 -1.55
N LYS A 50 -6.10 -12.49 -2.81
CA LYS A 50 -5.20 -11.78 -3.72
C LYS A 50 -4.78 -10.42 -3.16
N LYS A 51 -5.75 -9.62 -2.68
CA LYS A 51 -5.46 -8.30 -2.10
C LYS A 51 -4.60 -8.40 -0.84
N LEU A 52 -4.78 -9.46 -0.06
CA LEU A 52 -4.11 -9.63 1.24
C LEU A 52 -2.70 -10.21 1.10
N PHE A 53 -2.48 -11.03 0.07
CA PHE A 53 -1.30 -11.89 -0.01
C PHE A 53 -0.56 -11.86 -1.35
N GLN A 54 -1.18 -11.42 -2.45
CA GLN A 54 -0.57 -11.35 -3.78
C GLN A 54 -0.25 -9.93 -4.23
N ASP A 55 -1.16 -8.99 -3.98
CA ASP A 55 -1.02 -7.61 -4.42
C ASP A 55 -0.34 -6.76 -3.34
N ILE A 56 0.79 -7.24 -2.82
CA ILE A 56 1.57 -6.55 -1.78
C ILE A 56 2.69 -5.77 -2.46
N TRP A 57 2.84 -4.49 -2.12
CA TRP A 57 3.95 -3.68 -2.61
C TRP A 57 5.29 -4.26 -2.17
N THR A 58 6.17 -4.52 -3.14
CA THR A 58 7.56 -4.93 -2.89
C THR A 58 8.38 -3.72 -2.47
N ASN A 59 9.61 -3.96 -2.03
CA ASN A 59 10.52 -2.86 -1.75
C ASN A 59 10.76 -2.03 -3.03
N ARG A 60 10.91 -0.71 -2.88
CA ARG A 60 11.24 0.17 -4.02
C ARG A 60 12.73 0.15 -4.23
N SER A 61 13.14 0.13 -5.49
CA SER A 61 14.54 0.09 -5.91
C SER A 61 14.84 1.09 -7.02
N PHE A 62 16.12 1.21 -7.34
CA PHE A 62 16.62 1.88 -8.52
C PHE A 62 17.72 1.03 -9.15
N SER A 63 17.94 1.24 -10.44
CA SER A 63 19.05 0.68 -11.20
C SER A 63 20.08 1.76 -11.49
N SER A 64 21.35 1.39 -11.60
CA SER A 64 22.39 2.32 -12.01
C SER A 64 23.46 1.65 -12.86
N ASP A 65 23.92 2.38 -13.86
CA ASP A 65 24.91 1.91 -14.83
C ASP A 65 26.05 2.92 -14.96
N LEU A 66 27.29 2.43 -14.87
CA LEU A 66 28.47 3.25 -15.16
C LEU A 66 28.61 3.43 -16.68
N ILE A 67 28.45 4.66 -17.16
CA ILE A 67 28.53 4.99 -18.59
C ILE A 67 30.00 5.24 -19.01
N THR A 68 30.71 6.04 -18.21
CA THR A 68 32.12 6.40 -18.46
C THR A 68 32.86 6.60 -17.13
N GLY A 69 34.19 6.56 -17.19
CA GLY A 69 35.09 6.76 -16.06
C GLY A 69 35.71 5.46 -15.56
N ASP A 70 36.96 5.56 -15.11
CA ASP A 70 37.71 4.44 -14.52
C ASP A 70 37.46 4.36 -13.00
N VAL A 71 36.22 4.04 -12.63
CA VAL A 71 35.79 3.94 -11.22
C VAL A 71 35.15 2.58 -10.92
N SER A 72 35.32 2.10 -9.70
CA SER A 72 34.43 1.09 -9.14
C SER A 72 33.18 1.78 -8.61
N LEU A 73 32.00 1.35 -9.07
CA LEU A 73 30.71 1.85 -8.63
C LEU A 73 30.02 0.83 -7.71
N SER A 74 29.59 1.26 -6.53
CA SER A 74 28.68 0.52 -5.67
C SER A 74 27.53 1.44 -5.27
N THR A 75 26.31 0.92 -5.33
CA THR A 75 25.09 1.69 -5.07
C THR A 75 24.14 0.92 -4.18
N LYS A 76 23.42 1.63 -3.32
CA LYS A 76 22.32 1.05 -2.54
C LYS A 76 21.30 2.09 -2.12
N VAL A 77 20.10 1.65 -1.76
CA VAL A 77 19.18 2.48 -0.98
C VAL A 77 19.70 2.52 0.46
N GLN A 78 20.10 3.70 0.94
CA GLN A 78 20.63 3.85 2.30
C GLN A 78 19.51 4.16 3.29
N ASN A 79 18.56 5.01 2.91
CA ASN A 79 17.40 5.35 3.71
C ASN A 79 16.13 5.09 2.89
N GLN A 80 15.41 4.03 3.27
CA GLN A 80 14.21 3.60 2.54
C GLN A 80 13.08 4.62 2.66
N ASP A 81 12.90 5.29 3.80
CA ASP A 81 11.82 6.26 3.97
C ASP A 81 12.04 7.49 3.08
N ASP A 82 13.29 7.98 3.02
CA ASP A 82 13.66 9.10 2.15
C ASP A 82 13.53 8.71 0.68
N PHE A 83 13.92 7.49 0.31
CA PHE A 83 13.80 6.99 -1.05
C PHE A 83 12.34 6.75 -1.46
N ASP A 84 11.51 6.22 -0.57
CA ASP A 84 10.08 6.04 -0.82
C ASP A 84 9.38 7.38 -1.03
N GLN A 85 9.74 8.40 -0.25
CA GLN A 85 9.24 9.76 -0.43
C GLN A 85 9.75 10.36 -1.75
N PHE A 86 11.02 10.18 -2.09
CA PHE A 86 11.59 10.60 -3.36
C PHE A 86 10.87 9.95 -4.56
N MET A 87 10.66 8.63 -4.51
CA MET A 87 9.89 7.89 -5.51
C MET A 87 8.46 8.42 -5.64
N LYS A 88 7.81 8.77 -4.53
CA LYS A 88 6.45 9.32 -4.56
C LYS A 88 6.38 10.69 -5.24
N ASP A 89 7.38 11.52 -5.05
CA ASP A 89 7.39 12.90 -5.54
C ASP A 89 7.90 13.00 -6.99
N HIS A 90 8.76 12.07 -7.42
CA HIS A 90 9.47 12.18 -8.69
C HIS A 90 9.21 11.06 -9.71
N TYR A 91 8.66 9.91 -9.31
CA TYR A 91 8.37 8.84 -10.27
C TYR A 91 7.09 9.12 -11.06
N ASP A 92 7.21 9.17 -12.38
CA ASP A 92 6.10 9.33 -13.32
C ASP A 92 5.96 8.07 -14.21
N PRO A 93 4.90 7.25 -14.02
CA PRO A 93 4.68 6.06 -14.84
C PRO A 93 4.30 6.39 -16.30
N GLU A 94 3.77 7.59 -16.57
CA GLU A 94 3.37 8.01 -17.91
C GLU A 94 4.54 8.59 -18.72
N LYS A 95 5.61 9.01 -18.03
CA LYS A 95 6.84 9.54 -18.64
C LYS A 95 8.08 8.78 -18.15
N PRO A 96 8.37 7.58 -18.70
CA PRO A 96 9.55 6.80 -18.29
C PRO A 96 10.88 7.57 -18.41
N GLY A 97 10.97 8.50 -19.37
CA GLY A 97 12.16 9.34 -19.55
C GLY A 97 12.41 10.31 -18.39
N SER A 98 11.38 10.72 -17.63
CA SER A 98 11.55 11.63 -16.49
C SER A 98 12.09 10.96 -15.24
N ASN A 99 12.10 9.62 -15.22
CA ASN A 99 12.54 8.80 -14.08
C ASN A 99 14.06 8.54 -14.08
N ARG A 100 14.82 9.32 -14.86
CA ARG A 100 16.26 9.16 -15.03
C ARG A 100 17.03 10.37 -14.52
N TYR A 101 18.19 10.07 -13.93
CA TYR A 101 19.12 11.04 -13.39
C TYR A 101 20.54 10.69 -13.82
N PHE A 102 21.38 11.71 -13.98
CA PHE A 102 22.77 11.54 -14.38
C PHE A 102 23.68 12.09 -13.30
N LEU A 103 24.46 11.21 -12.66
CA LEU A 103 25.52 11.60 -11.76
C LEU A 103 26.82 11.73 -12.56
N THR A 104 27.44 12.90 -12.51
CA THR A 104 28.74 13.17 -13.12
C THR A 104 29.74 13.60 -12.06
N THR A 105 30.98 13.14 -12.16
CA THR A 105 32.10 13.68 -11.39
C THR A 105 33.05 14.43 -12.31
N SER A 106 33.68 15.49 -11.80
CA SER A 106 34.60 16.33 -12.57
C SER A 106 35.81 16.71 -11.73
N PRO A 107 37.02 16.75 -12.32
CA PRO A 107 38.22 17.18 -11.59
C PRO A 107 38.12 18.66 -11.24
N ILE A 108 38.71 19.05 -10.11
CA ILE A 108 38.97 20.46 -9.81
C ILE A 108 40.25 20.83 -10.55
N LEU A 109 40.17 21.72 -11.54
CA LEU A 109 41.33 22.21 -12.28
C LEU A 109 41.87 23.45 -11.56
N GLU A 110 43.15 23.45 -11.19
CA GLU A 110 43.84 24.70 -10.85
C GLU A 110 44.01 25.57 -12.13
N GLU A 111 44.07 26.89 -11.97
CA GLU A 111 44.25 27.81 -13.11
C GLU A 111 45.51 27.44 -13.91
N GLY A 112 45.31 26.92 -15.13
CA GLY A 112 46.38 26.61 -16.08
C GLY A 112 46.74 25.13 -16.23
N GLU A 113 46.10 24.20 -15.52
CA GLU A 113 46.27 22.76 -15.75
C GLU A 113 45.33 22.24 -16.85
N SER A 114 45.89 21.53 -17.83
CA SER A 114 45.13 20.78 -18.83
C SER A 114 45.00 19.31 -18.41
N VAL A 115 43.78 18.78 -18.42
CA VAL A 115 43.53 17.34 -18.27
C VAL A 115 44.06 16.61 -19.50
N ASP A 116 44.95 15.63 -19.33
CA ASP A 116 45.26 14.70 -20.41
C ASP A 116 44.08 13.75 -20.60
N LEU A 117 43.26 14.04 -21.62
CA LEU A 117 42.07 13.25 -21.96
C LEU A 117 42.41 11.80 -22.36
N ASN A 118 43.69 11.46 -22.60
CA ASN A 118 44.10 10.09 -22.92
C ASN A 118 44.16 9.16 -21.69
N ASP A 119 44.19 9.70 -20.47
CA ASP A 119 44.11 8.88 -19.25
C ASP A 119 42.69 8.29 -19.04
N TYR A 120 41.69 8.86 -19.74
CA TYR A 120 40.30 8.38 -19.76
C TYR A 120 40.02 7.26 -20.77
N LEU A 121 41.04 6.80 -21.52
CA LEU A 121 40.85 5.83 -22.61
C LEU A 121 40.78 4.35 -22.17
N TYR A 122 40.87 4.06 -20.86
CA TYR A 122 40.80 2.70 -20.29
C TYR A 122 39.38 2.30 -19.85
N ILE A 123 38.38 2.65 -20.66
CA ILE A 123 36.98 2.25 -20.39
C ILE A 123 36.88 0.72 -20.49
N GLY A 124 36.63 0.06 -19.35
CA GLY A 124 36.30 -1.37 -19.29
C GLY A 124 37.48 -2.34 -19.27
N SER A 125 38.73 -1.89 -19.10
CA SER A 125 39.86 -2.82 -18.92
C SER A 125 39.84 -3.42 -17.51
N ASN A 126 40.01 -4.74 -17.44
CA ASN A 126 39.99 -5.53 -16.21
C ASN A 126 41.39 -6.10 -15.88
N ASP A 127 42.44 -5.54 -16.47
CA ASP A 127 43.79 -6.02 -16.23
C ASP A 127 44.20 -5.73 -14.78
N ARG A 128 45.09 -6.58 -14.24
CA ARG A 128 45.52 -6.48 -12.84
C ARG A 128 46.12 -5.11 -12.51
N GLU A 129 46.75 -4.45 -13.47
CA GLU A 129 47.32 -3.11 -13.31
C GLU A 129 46.23 -2.04 -13.22
N ASP A 130 45.15 -2.14 -14.00
CA ASP A 130 43.98 -1.24 -13.90
C ASP A 130 43.24 -1.45 -12.59
N GLN A 131 43.02 -2.71 -12.19
CA GLN A 131 42.40 -3.04 -10.91
C GLN A 131 43.23 -2.55 -9.72
N GLN A 132 44.56 -2.61 -9.81
CA GLN A 132 45.46 -2.05 -8.80
C GLN A 132 45.44 -0.53 -8.82
N ARG A 133 45.47 0.13 -9.98
CA ARG A 133 45.33 1.59 -10.10
C ARG A 133 44.04 2.10 -9.45
N ARG A 134 42.89 1.46 -9.72
CA ARG A 134 41.59 1.76 -9.10
C ARG A 134 41.62 1.65 -7.57
N ARG A 135 42.31 0.64 -7.02
CA ARG A 135 42.42 0.41 -5.57
C ARG A 135 43.44 1.32 -4.88
N THR A 136 44.46 1.80 -5.59
CA THR A 136 45.51 2.67 -5.03
C THR A 136 45.18 4.16 -5.12
N PHE A 137 44.06 4.53 -5.74
CA PHE A 137 43.69 5.92 -5.93
C PHE A 137 42.91 6.47 -4.73
N ASP A 138 43.63 7.04 -3.77
CA ASP A 138 43.06 7.79 -2.65
C ASP A 138 43.25 9.30 -2.88
N GLY A 139 42.15 10.07 -2.81
CA GLY A 139 42.24 11.46 -2.38
C GLY A 139 42.23 12.59 -3.40
N THR A 140 42.03 12.39 -4.72
CA THR A 140 41.90 13.55 -5.63
C THR A 140 40.58 14.28 -5.42
N PRO A 141 40.60 15.57 -5.02
CA PRO A 141 39.39 16.36 -4.87
C PRO A 141 38.75 16.61 -6.24
N GLY A 142 37.45 16.35 -6.34
CA GLY A 142 36.64 16.68 -7.50
C GLY A 142 35.36 17.39 -7.07
N THR A 143 34.48 17.59 -8.03
CA THR A 143 33.08 17.93 -7.79
C THR A 143 32.18 16.85 -8.36
N TYR A 144 30.96 16.75 -7.84
CA TYR A 144 29.90 15.96 -8.46
C TYR A 144 28.68 16.84 -8.75
N SER A 145 27.92 16.46 -9.77
CA SER A 145 26.63 17.04 -10.12
C SER A 145 25.66 15.93 -10.51
N ILE A 146 24.46 15.97 -9.94
CA ILE A 146 23.34 15.12 -10.31
C ILE A 146 22.33 15.97 -11.05
N VAL A 147 22.00 15.55 -12.27
CA VAL A 147 21.11 16.27 -13.18
C VAL A 147 19.89 15.40 -13.47
N ASN A 148 18.70 15.98 -13.45
CA ASN A 148 17.47 15.27 -13.84
C ASN A 148 17.35 15.19 -15.37
N SER A 149 16.34 14.44 -15.84
CA SER A 149 16.05 14.33 -17.28
C SER A 149 15.77 15.66 -18.01
N ASP A 150 15.33 16.69 -17.28
CA ASP A 150 15.03 18.03 -17.81
C ASP A 150 16.29 18.91 -17.92
N GLY A 151 17.44 18.42 -17.45
CA GLY A 151 18.71 19.15 -17.47
C GLY A 151 18.95 20.05 -16.25
N GLU A 152 18.11 19.97 -15.23
CA GLU A 152 18.27 20.73 -14.00
C GLU A 152 19.19 20.00 -13.02
N THR A 153 20.16 20.74 -12.46
CA THR A 153 21.00 20.23 -11.37
C THR A 153 20.19 20.14 -10.09
N VAL A 154 19.94 18.91 -9.63
CA VAL A 154 19.14 18.60 -8.43
C VAL A 154 19.99 18.37 -7.20
N SER A 155 21.28 18.06 -7.37
CA SER A 155 22.25 17.94 -6.28
C SER A 155 23.67 18.17 -6.80
N SER A 156 24.53 18.75 -5.98
CA SER A 156 25.94 18.95 -6.31
C SER A 156 26.78 19.09 -5.05
N GLY A 157 28.07 18.79 -5.14
CA GLY A 157 28.99 18.93 -4.01
C GLY A 157 30.42 18.55 -4.34
N SER A 158 31.23 18.37 -3.29
CA SER A 158 32.59 17.86 -3.43
C SER A 158 32.59 16.34 -3.65
N TYR A 159 33.47 15.88 -4.53
CA TYR A 159 33.75 14.48 -4.74
C TYR A 159 35.10 14.14 -4.12
N THR A 160 35.16 13.00 -3.44
CA THR A 160 36.40 12.39 -2.96
C THR A 160 36.25 10.89 -3.13
N ALA A 161 37.25 10.26 -3.74
CA ALA A 161 37.22 8.81 -3.98
C ALA A 161 36.94 8.04 -2.69
N GLY A 162 36.02 7.07 -2.76
CA GLY A 162 35.61 6.25 -1.62
C GLY A 162 34.78 6.97 -0.55
N LYS A 163 34.36 8.23 -0.76
CA LYS A 163 33.36 8.89 0.07
C LYS A 163 31.96 8.72 -0.54
N PRO A 164 30.93 8.47 0.29
CA PRO A 164 29.57 8.31 -0.21
C PRO A 164 29.00 9.64 -0.71
N ILE A 165 28.37 9.60 -1.87
CA ILE A 165 27.47 10.64 -2.38
C ILE A 165 26.04 10.17 -2.08
N THR A 166 25.26 11.01 -1.43
CA THR A 166 23.86 10.70 -1.10
C THR A 166 22.89 11.61 -1.85
N PHE A 167 21.82 11.03 -2.36
CA PHE A 167 20.78 11.76 -3.09
C PHE A 167 19.46 11.02 -3.02
N GLY A 168 18.39 11.69 -2.57
CA GLY A 168 17.04 11.11 -2.54
C GLY A 168 16.95 9.78 -1.78
N GLY A 169 17.70 9.59 -0.69
CA GLY A 169 17.76 8.32 0.06
C GLY A 169 18.68 7.24 -0.56
N MET A 170 19.19 7.46 -1.77
CA MET A 170 20.18 6.61 -2.44
C MET A 170 21.59 6.98 -2.00
N LEU A 171 22.49 5.99 -1.99
CA LEU A 171 23.91 6.14 -1.74
C LEU A 171 24.70 5.61 -2.93
N PHE A 172 25.66 6.40 -3.39
CA PHE A 172 26.61 6.09 -4.45
C PHE A 172 28.03 6.14 -3.88
N LEU A 173 28.77 5.04 -4.02
CA LEU A 173 30.16 4.93 -3.62
C LEU A 173 31.00 4.71 -4.88
N LEU A 174 31.72 5.76 -5.28
CA LEU A 174 32.64 5.72 -6.42
C LEU A 174 34.09 5.67 -5.90
N GLN A 175 34.87 4.70 -6.37
CA GLN A 175 36.31 4.60 -6.07
C GLN A 175 37.10 4.75 -7.37
N GLY A 176 37.80 5.87 -7.52
CA GLY A 176 38.64 6.19 -8.68
C GLY A 176 38.68 7.69 -8.98
N GLN A 177 39.31 8.06 -10.10
CA GLN A 177 39.48 9.45 -10.51
C GLN A 177 38.16 10.16 -10.86
N PRO A 178 38.08 11.50 -10.67
CA PRO A 178 36.96 12.29 -11.18
C PRO A 178 36.85 12.19 -12.72
N GLY A 179 35.64 12.27 -13.25
CA GLY A 179 35.33 12.12 -14.69
C GLY A 179 34.45 10.90 -15.01
N ALA A 180 33.78 10.36 -13.99
CA ALA A 180 32.79 9.30 -14.17
C ALA A 180 31.41 9.88 -14.50
N ALA A 181 30.62 9.13 -15.29
CA ALA A 181 29.20 9.39 -15.46
C ALA A 181 28.40 8.12 -15.20
N VAL A 182 27.35 8.23 -14.40
CA VAL A 182 26.47 7.14 -13.98
C VAL A 182 25.04 7.48 -14.39
N ASP A 183 24.40 6.58 -15.14
CA ASP A 183 22.95 6.62 -15.38
C ASP A 183 22.25 6.04 -14.15
N ILE A 184 21.21 6.72 -13.68
CA ILE A 184 20.41 6.30 -12.53
C ILE A 184 18.96 6.26 -13.01
N SER A 185 18.35 5.08 -12.91
CA SER A 185 16.96 4.86 -13.31
C SER A 185 16.14 4.43 -12.11
N LEU A 186 15.06 5.16 -11.82
CA LEU A 186 14.10 4.74 -10.81
C LEU A 186 13.28 3.55 -11.33
N ASP A 187 13.25 2.46 -10.58
CA ASP A 187 12.56 1.24 -11.03
C ASP A 187 11.05 1.37 -10.84
N GLN A 188 10.30 0.73 -11.74
CA GLN A 188 8.84 0.69 -11.60
C GLN A 188 8.45 0.01 -10.29
N PRO A 189 7.58 0.64 -9.47
CA PRO A 189 7.04 -0.01 -8.28
C PRO A 189 6.24 -1.26 -8.65
N LYS A 190 6.56 -2.39 -8.02
CA LYS A 190 5.94 -3.69 -8.30
C LYS A 190 5.12 -4.19 -7.12
N ARG A 191 4.22 -5.12 -7.42
CA ARG A 191 3.51 -5.88 -6.40
C ARG A 191 3.78 -7.36 -6.63
N ASP A 192 4.08 -8.07 -5.55
CA ASP A 192 4.19 -9.51 -5.55
C ASP A 192 3.80 -10.09 -4.18
N ASN A 193 3.65 -11.41 -4.13
CA ASN A 193 3.41 -12.10 -2.87
C ASN A 193 4.72 -12.27 -2.08
N VAL A 194 4.57 -12.29 -0.75
CA VAL A 194 5.68 -12.49 0.18
C VAL A 194 6.44 -13.80 -0.02
N LEU A 195 5.80 -14.83 -0.58
CA LEU A 195 6.47 -16.12 -0.81
C LEU A 195 7.50 -16.00 -1.94
N ASN A 196 7.17 -15.27 -3.00
CA ASN A 196 8.06 -14.98 -4.10
C ASN A 196 9.25 -14.12 -3.64
N GLU A 197 9.00 -13.08 -2.84
CA GLU A 197 10.08 -12.23 -2.32
C GLU A 197 11.03 -12.99 -1.38
N ILE A 198 10.51 -13.92 -0.57
CA ILE A 198 11.33 -14.83 0.23
C ILE A 198 12.13 -15.79 -0.65
N ASN A 199 11.53 -16.35 -1.70
CA ASN A 199 12.23 -17.23 -2.65
C ASN A 199 13.34 -16.47 -3.40
N ASP A 200 13.05 -15.27 -3.90
CA ASP A 200 14.02 -14.42 -4.60
C ASP A 200 15.22 -14.13 -3.66
N ALA A 201 14.95 -13.86 -2.38
CA ALA A 201 16.01 -13.68 -1.39
C ALA A 201 16.80 -14.96 -1.10
N LEU A 202 16.14 -16.12 -1.00
CA LEU A 202 16.80 -17.41 -0.83
C LEU A 202 17.70 -17.75 -2.01
N ASP A 203 17.29 -17.44 -3.24
CA ASP A 203 18.08 -17.67 -4.45
C ASP A 203 19.38 -16.85 -4.43
N VAL A 204 19.30 -15.57 -4.02
CA VAL A 204 20.50 -14.72 -3.85
C VAL A 204 21.40 -15.26 -2.72
N LEU A 205 20.83 -15.67 -1.60
CA LEU A 205 21.58 -16.17 -0.44
C LEU A 205 22.28 -17.52 -0.71
N ASN A 206 21.68 -18.37 -1.54
CA ASN A 206 22.23 -19.68 -1.90
C ASN A 206 23.26 -19.61 -3.04
N ASN A 207 23.29 -18.52 -3.81
CA ASN A 207 24.26 -18.33 -4.88
C ASN A 207 25.63 -17.90 -4.32
N GLU A 208 26.65 -18.75 -4.50
CA GLU A 208 28.03 -18.50 -4.02
C GLU A 208 28.70 -17.27 -4.67
N LEU A 209 28.23 -16.86 -5.85
CA LEU A 209 28.74 -15.69 -6.57
C LEU A 209 28.13 -14.37 -6.10
N SER A 210 27.05 -14.41 -5.31
CA SER A 210 26.42 -13.20 -4.79
C SER A 210 27.32 -12.48 -3.81
N THR A 211 27.51 -11.18 -4.04
CA THR A 211 28.23 -10.25 -3.19
C THR A 211 27.55 -10.05 -1.84
N SER A 212 28.28 -9.50 -0.86
CA SER A 212 27.71 -9.18 0.46
C SER A 212 26.58 -8.17 0.35
N GLU A 213 26.73 -7.21 -0.55
CA GLU A 213 25.78 -6.13 -0.83
C GLU A 213 24.49 -6.67 -1.44
N GLU A 214 24.57 -7.57 -2.44
CA GLU A 214 23.40 -8.23 -3.02
C GLU A 214 22.63 -9.06 -1.98
N ARG A 215 23.35 -9.77 -1.10
CA ARG A 215 22.75 -10.55 -0.02
C ARG A 215 22.07 -9.67 1.03
N GLU A 216 22.67 -8.53 1.39
CA GLU A 216 22.08 -7.54 2.30
C GLU A 216 20.79 -6.96 1.71
N GLN A 217 20.82 -6.58 0.42
CA GLN A 217 19.67 -6.05 -0.29
C GLN A 217 18.53 -7.09 -0.36
N ALA A 218 18.84 -8.33 -0.76
CA ALA A 218 17.87 -9.42 -0.82
C ALA A 218 17.19 -9.69 0.54
N PHE A 219 17.96 -9.66 1.64
CA PHE A 219 17.41 -9.79 2.98
C PHE A 219 16.49 -8.62 3.35
N PHE A 220 16.87 -7.40 2.98
CA PHE A 220 16.07 -6.21 3.21
C PHE A 220 14.75 -6.25 2.42
N ASP A 221 14.80 -6.63 1.15
CA ASP A 221 13.62 -6.74 0.27
C ASP A 221 12.61 -7.75 0.83
N ALA A 222 13.07 -8.94 1.21
CA ALA A 222 12.23 -9.95 1.85
C ALA A 222 11.62 -9.45 3.18
N THR A 223 12.39 -8.77 4.01
CA THR A 223 11.90 -8.21 5.28
C THR A 223 10.84 -7.14 5.06
N THR A 224 11.05 -6.24 4.10
CA THR A 224 10.08 -5.21 3.72
C THR A 224 8.79 -5.85 3.18
N SER A 225 8.92 -6.87 2.32
CA SER A 225 7.76 -7.62 1.83
C SER A 225 6.98 -8.29 2.97
N ILE A 226 7.67 -8.90 3.95
CA ILE A 226 7.03 -9.49 5.13
C ILE A 226 6.28 -8.43 5.94
N ASN A 227 6.90 -7.28 6.20
CA ASN A 227 6.26 -6.19 6.94
C ASN A 227 5.03 -5.64 6.20
N ASN A 228 5.13 -5.46 4.88
CA ASN A 228 3.99 -5.04 4.06
C ASN A 228 2.88 -6.09 4.06
N ALA A 229 3.21 -7.38 3.96
CA ALA A 229 2.25 -8.48 4.05
C ALA A 229 1.53 -8.48 5.42
N GLN A 230 2.28 -8.31 6.50
CA GLN A 230 1.72 -8.23 7.86
C GLN A 230 0.76 -7.06 8.01
N ARG A 231 1.11 -5.88 7.46
CA ARG A 231 0.21 -4.72 7.43
C ARG A 231 -1.07 -5.02 6.66
N MET A 232 -0.98 -5.62 5.47
CA MET A 232 -2.15 -5.99 4.67
C MET A 232 -3.06 -6.99 5.40
N VAL A 233 -2.48 -7.98 6.09
CA VAL A 233 -3.24 -8.92 6.94
C VAL A 233 -3.89 -8.18 8.12
N GLY A 234 -3.18 -7.23 8.73
CA GLY A 234 -3.70 -6.36 9.78
C GLY A 234 -4.92 -5.56 9.30
N GLU A 235 -4.83 -4.93 8.13
CA GLU A 235 -5.94 -4.23 7.48
C GLU A 235 -7.12 -5.18 7.20
N GLY A 236 -6.85 -6.39 6.70
CA GLY A 236 -7.86 -7.43 6.51
C GLY A 236 -8.59 -7.78 7.81
N ARG A 237 -7.86 -7.97 8.92
CA ARG A 237 -8.44 -8.25 10.23
C ARG A 237 -9.26 -7.08 10.77
N SER A 238 -8.79 -5.85 10.60
CA SER A 238 -9.53 -4.64 10.99
C SER A 238 -10.85 -4.52 10.22
N ASN A 239 -10.84 -4.80 8.92
CA ASN A 239 -12.05 -4.82 8.10
C ASN A 239 -13.05 -5.90 8.55
N VAL A 240 -12.57 -7.09 8.91
CA VAL A 240 -13.41 -8.14 9.50
C VAL A 240 -13.98 -7.68 10.84
N GLY A 241 -13.19 -7.04 11.70
CA GLY A 241 -13.66 -6.46 12.96
C GLY A 241 -14.78 -5.43 12.77
N ALA A 242 -14.63 -4.52 11.80
CA ALA A 242 -15.69 -3.56 11.46
C ALA A 242 -16.99 -4.26 11.03
N ARG A 243 -16.90 -5.35 10.27
CA ARG A 243 -18.08 -6.14 9.86
C ARG A 243 -18.72 -6.84 11.05
N LEU A 244 -17.93 -7.37 11.98
CA LEU A 244 -18.44 -7.99 13.20
C LEU A 244 -19.20 -6.99 14.08
N ASN A 245 -18.70 -5.76 14.21
CA ASN A 245 -19.42 -4.70 14.93
C ASN A 245 -20.79 -4.42 14.31
N ILE A 246 -20.86 -4.28 12.97
CA ILE A 246 -22.14 -4.06 12.28
C ILE A 246 -23.08 -5.26 12.46
N LEU A 247 -22.55 -6.49 12.45
CA LEU A 247 -23.35 -7.69 12.68
C LEU A 247 -23.93 -7.71 14.10
N GLN A 248 -23.13 -7.35 15.10
CA GLN A 248 -23.55 -7.28 16.50
C GLN A 248 -24.62 -6.21 16.70
N ASP A 249 -24.43 -4.99 16.17
CA ASP A 249 -25.44 -3.93 16.23
C ASP A 249 -26.78 -4.36 15.60
N ARG A 250 -26.71 -5.19 14.55
CA ARG A 250 -27.89 -5.73 13.87
C ARG A 250 -28.56 -6.86 14.63
N GLU A 251 -27.79 -7.70 15.31
CA GLU A 251 -28.31 -8.72 16.21
C GLU A 251 -29.07 -8.11 17.40
N ASP A 252 -28.52 -7.05 18.00
CA ASP A 252 -29.15 -6.29 19.08
C ASP A 252 -30.47 -5.64 18.62
N PHE A 253 -30.45 -4.99 17.45
CA PHE A 253 -31.66 -4.43 16.84
C PHE A 253 -32.73 -5.50 16.56
N SER A 254 -32.32 -6.64 16.00
CA SER A 254 -33.23 -7.76 15.72
C SER A 254 -33.87 -8.30 16.99
N SER A 255 -33.09 -8.48 18.05
CA SER A 255 -33.55 -8.96 19.36
C SER A 255 -34.54 -7.99 20.00
N ALA A 256 -34.25 -6.69 19.96
CA ALA A 256 -35.16 -5.65 20.45
C ALA A 256 -36.48 -5.62 19.65
N ASN A 257 -36.41 -5.80 18.33
CA ASN A 257 -37.59 -5.85 17.47
C ASN A 257 -38.44 -7.11 17.73
N GLN A 258 -37.81 -8.26 17.98
CA GLN A 258 -38.52 -9.48 18.39
C GLN A 258 -39.27 -9.29 19.72
N LEU A 259 -38.64 -8.65 20.71
CA LEU A 259 -39.29 -8.33 21.98
C LEU A 259 -40.45 -7.34 21.81
N SER A 260 -40.28 -6.33 20.96
CA SER A 260 -41.35 -5.37 20.64
C SER A 260 -42.56 -6.06 20.01
N ASN A 261 -42.31 -6.94 19.03
CA ASN A 261 -43.36 -7.74 18.40
C ASN A 261 -44.06 -8.68 19.38
N ALA A 262 -43.30 -9.35 20.27
CA ALA A 262 -43.88 -10.19 21.31
C ALA A 262 -44.78 -9.38 22.27
N THR A 263 -44.36 -8.17 22.66
CA THR A 263 -45.15 -7.26 23.50
C THR A 263 -46.42 -6.79 22.78
N ALA A 264 -46.32 -6.47 21.49
CA ALA A 264 -47.47 -6.08 20.68
C ALA A 264 -48.47 -7.24 20.52
N GLN A 265 -47.98 -8.46 20.29
CA GLN A 265 -48.80 -9.67 20.23
C GLN A 265 -49.45 -9.98 21.57
N ASP A 266 -48.74 -9.85 22.69
CA ASP A 266 -49.29 -10.03 24.04
C ASP A 266 -50.39 -9.01 24.34
N ARG A 267 -50.19 -7.73 23.98
CA ARG A 267 -51.24 -6.71 24.10
C ARG A 267 -52.48 -7.02 23.26
N ILE A 268 -52.32 -7.58 22.06
CA ILE A 268 -53.44 -7.93 21.18
C ILE A 268 -54.13 -9.22 21.65
N GLY A 269 -53.35 -10.24 22.04
CA GLY A 269 -53.86 -11.54 22.48
C GLY A 269 -54.42 -11.53 23.90
N GLY A 270 -53.90 -10.65 24.76
CA GLY A 270 -54.38 -10.37 26.11
C GLY A 270 -55.44 -9.27 26.19
N LEU A 271 -55.86 -8.70 25.05
CA LEU A 271 -56.99 -7.78 24.99
C LEU A 271 -58.28 -8.60 25.14
N ASP A 272 -59.00 -8.45 26.25
CA ASP A 272 -60.36 -8.99 26.35
C ASP A 272 -61.26 -8.22 25.37
N ILE A 273 -61.60 -8.87 24.26
CA ILE A 273 -62.41 -8.30 23.18
C ILE A 273 -63.74 -7.74 23.72
N ALA A 274 -64.31 -8.35 24.79
CA ALA A 274 -65.55 -7.87 25.38
C ALA A 274 -65.35 -6.56 26.16
N GLU A 275 -64.34 -6.48 27.03
CA GLU A 275 -64.05 -5.27 27.80
C GLU A 275 -63.56 -4.13 26.89
N ALA A 276 -62.71 -4.43 25.92
CA ALA A 276 -62.25 -3.48 24.92
C ALA A 276 -63.38 -2.96 24.02
N ALA A 277 -64.33 -3.82 23.64
CA ALA A 277 -65.51 -3.40 22.89
C ALA A 277 -66.42 -2.48 23.73
N THR A 278 -66.61 -2.77 25.02
CA THR A 278 -67.35 -1.86 25.90
C THR A 278 -66.60 -0.54 26.14
N GLU A 279 -65.28 -0.56 26.32
CA GLU A 279 -64.49 0.66 26.51
C GLU A 279 -64.49 1.53 25.25
N LEU A 280 -64.36 0.91 24.06
CA LEU A 280 -64.48 1.61 22.79
C LEU A 280 -65.87 2.22 22.61
N SER A 281 -66.93 1.46 22.87
CA SER A 281 -68.31 1.94 22.81
C SER A 281 -68.57 3.10 23.78
N MET A 282 -67.98 3.06 24.98
CA MET A 282 -68.01 4.16 25.94
C MET A 282 -67.26 5.40 25.43
N LYS A 283 -66.07 5.24 24.84
CA LYS A 283 -65.30 6.36 24.25
C LYS A 283 -66.01 6.99 23.05
N GLU A 284 -66.63 6.19 22.19
CA GLU A 284 -67.45 6.68 21.07
C GLU A 284 -68.68 7.42 21.58
N SER A 285 -69.38 6.87 22.58
CA SER A 285 -70.52 7.54 23.21
C SER A 285 -70.13 8.88 23.84
N ALA A 286 -68.99 8.92 24.53
CA ALA A 286 -68.44 10.14 25.11
C ALA A 286 -68.06 11.16 24.03
N LEU A 287 -67.44 10.74 22.93
CA LEU A 287 -67.11 11.61 21.81
C LEU A 287 -68.35 12.22 21.17
N ILE A 288 -69.39 11.41 20.91
CA ILE A 288 -70.67 11.89 20.38
C ILE A 288 -71.32 12.87 21.36
N ALA A 289 -71.27 12.59 22.66
CA ALA A 289 -71.78 13.49 23.68
C ALA A 289 -71.02 14.82 23.70
N SER A 290 -69.69 14.79 23.65
CA SER A 290 -68.84 15.99 23.58
C SER A 290 -69.10 16.81 22.32
N GLN A 291 -69.23 16.17 21.15
CA GLN A 291 -69.60 16.84 19.89
C GLN A 291 -71.01 17.45 19.97
N LYS A 292 -71.96 16.76 20.59
CA LYS A 292 -73.33 17.27 20.80
C LYS A 292 -73.35 18.46 21.76
N VAL A 293 -72.60 18.41 22.86
CA VAL A 293 -72.44 19.54 23.79
C VAL A 293 -71.77 20.72 23.10
N PHE A 294 -70.70 20.48 22.34
CA PHE A 294 -70.03 21.52 21.55
C PHE A 294 -70.99 22.19 20.57
N SER A 295 -71.75 21.42 19.78
CA SER A 295 -72.75 21.99 18.85
C SER A 295 -73.83 22.82 19.56
N ARG A 296 -74.25 22.42 20.77
CA ARG A 296 -75.22 23.17 21.58
C ARG A 296 -74.64 24.46 22.13
N ILE A 297 -73.40 24.45 22.63
CA ILE A 297 -72.72 25.66 23.11
C ILE A 297 -72.47 26.62 21.95
N SER A 298 -72.03 26.12 20.79
CA SER A 298 -71.86 26.94 19.58
C SER A 298 -73.17 27.58 19.12
N ASN A 299 -74.31 26.86 19.18
CA ASN A 299 -75.62 27.43 18.83
C ASN A 299 -76.16 28.42 19.88
N LEU A 300 -75.93 28.19 21.18
CA LEU A 300 -76.30 29.13 22.25
C LEU A 300 -75.46 30.41 22.20
N SER A 301 -74.19 30.32 21.78
CA SER A 301 -73.32 31.49 21.58
C SER A 301 -73.81 32.40 20.44
N LEU A 302 -74.45 31.84 19.41
CA LEU A 302 -74.98 32.60 18.26
C LEU A 302 -76.37 33.20 18.53
N PHE A 303 -77.16 32.62 19.43
CA PHE A 303 -78.46 33.16 19.85
C PHE A 303 -78.38 34.11 21.05
N ASN A 304 -77.22 34.26 21.70
CA ASN A 304 -77.00 35.25 22.76
C ASN A 304 -76.27 36.51 22.25
N GLN A 305 -76.05 36.61 20.93
CA GLN A 305 -75.44 37.76 20.26
C GLN A 305 -76.34 38.45 19.22
N MET A 306 -77.63 38.10 19.18
CA MET A 306 -78.70 38.86 18.52
C MET A 306 -79.75 39.25 19.54
#